data_AF-C7R5T4-F1
#
_entry.id   AF-C7R5T4-F1
#
_cell.length_a   1.000
_cell.length_b   1.000
_cell.length_c   1.000
_cell.angle_alpha   90.00
_cell.angle_beta   90.00
_cell.angle_gamma   90.00
#
_symmetry.space_group_name_H-M   'P 1'
#
loop_
_entity.id
_entity.type
_entity.pdbx_description
1 polymer ?
#
loop_
_entity_poly.entity_id
_entity_poly.type
_entity_poly.pdbx_seq_one_letter_code
_entity_poly.pdbx_strand_id
1 'polypeptide(L)'
;MKNVVFNLLGVTLLTASAVSNAAAPVVDARDISAVQQQQTSQQSQIMAELIMQVNQLQQEVRQLRGQVEQQDYRINQLTKQQRELYLDLDRRLQGGATLSTSETEELSSDNANTSNNGASNRAQQAYNQAFTLFNEQKYPQAKSAFKTFVSDYPKDSLASNAHYLLGQLHFSDKEYAEAENQFKAVYEQFPDTSIKDKAMLKLAQVQELKGDKAAAKATYQQVSKLFPNTTAGRLAKAKLDTL
;
A
#
# COMPACT_ATOMS: atom_id res chain seq x y z
N MET A 1 51.16 -6.27 -23.63
CA MET A 1 50.78 -7.68 -23.44
C MET A 1 49.44 -7.88 -24.13
N LYS A 2 49.39 -8.88 -25.04
CA LYS A 2 48.22 -9.48 -25.72
C LYS A 2 47.32 -8.58 -26.58
N ASN A 3 47.64 -8.61 -27.88
CA ASN A 3 46.73 -8.52 -29.01
C ASN A 3 45.58 -9.54 -28.88
N VAL A 4 44.45 -9.31 -29.56
CA VAL A 4 43.88 -10.17 -30.63
C VAL A 4 42.46 -9.68 -30.98
N VAL A 5 42.29 -9.05 -32.16
CA VAL A 5 41.52 -9.50 -33.36
C VAL A 5 39.99 -9.25 -33.25
N PHE A 6 39.46 -8.23 -33.93
CA PHE A 6 38.79 -8.30 -35.24
C PHE A 6 37.57 -9.25 -35.28
N ASN A 7 36.36 -8.69 -35.35
CA ASN A 7 35.40 -9.19 -36.33
C ASN A 7 34.44 -8.10 -36.81
N LEU A 8 34.74 -7.65 -38.04
CA LEU A 8 33.86 -6.92 -38.93
C LEU A 8 32.72 -7.87 -39.32
N LEU A 9 31.47 -7.45 -39.20
CA LEU A 9 30.40 -7.98 -40.05
C LEU A 9 29.55 -6.81 -40.53
N GLY A 10 29.99 -6.25 -41.65
CA GLY A 10 29.15 -5.42 -42.50
C GLY A 10 28.06 -6.30 -43.10
N VAL A 11 26.82 -5.81 -43.05
CA VAL A 11 25.72 -6.34 -43.85
C VAL A 11 25.29 -5.22 -44.79
N THR A 12 26.08 -5.02 -45.83
CA THR A 12 25.63 -4.43 -47.09
C THR A 12 25.26 -5.60 -48.00
N LEU A 13 23.98 -5.82 -48.22
CA LEU A 13 23.52 -6.72 -49.28
C LEU A 13 22.74 -5.89 -50.31
N LEU A 14 23.46 -5.53 -51.38
CA LEU A 14 22.90 -5.01 -52.61
C LEU A 14 22.82 -6.16 -53.62
N THR A 15 21.60 -6.42 -54.08
CA THR A 15 21.18 -7.08 -55.34
C THR A 15 21.69 -8.48 -55.70
N ALA A 16 20.74 -9.42 -55.79
CA ALA A 16 20.69 -10.39 -56.89
C ALA A 16 19.23 -10.68 -57.23
N SER A 17 18.75 -10.11 -58.33
CA SER A 17 17.50 -10.47 -58.98
C SER A 17 17.65 -11.81 -59.67
N ALA A 18 17.02 -12.86 -59.12
CA ALA A 18 16.73 -14.08 -59.86
C ALA A 18 15.26 -14.03 -60.29
N VAL A 19 15.03 -13.70 -61.57
CA VAL A 19 13.73 -13.87 -62.21
C VAL A 19 13.51 -15.37 -62.39
N SER A 20 12.83 -15.99 -61.43
CA SER A 20 12.18 -17.28 -61.64
C SER A 20 10.77 -17.01 -62.11
N ASN A 21 10.50 -17.47 -63.33
CA ASN A 21 9.23 -17.31 -64.03
C ASN A 21 8.16 -18.18 -63.35
N ALA A 22 7.51 -17.64 -62.34
CA ALA A 22 6.24 -18.11 -61.81
C ALA A 22 5.29 -16.92 -61.82
N ALA A 23 4.11 -17.07 -62.41
CA ALA A 23 3.10 -16.02 -62.47
C ALA A 23 2.76 -15.54 -61.05
N ALA A 24 3.42 -14.47 -60.60
CA ALA A 24 3.14 -13.80 -59.34
C ALA A 24 1.84 -13.01 -59.51
N PRO A 25 0.95 -12.98 -58.50
CA PRO A 25 -0.20 -12.11 -58.55
C PRO A 25 0.33 -10.68 -58.65
N VAL A 26 -0.16 -9.94 -59.65
CA VAL A 26 0.11 -8.51 -59.76
C VAL A 26 -0.57 -7.86 -58.55
N VAL A 27 0.15 -7.73 -57.44
CA VAL A 27 -0.30 -6.94 -56.29
C VAL A 27 -0.24 -5.49 -56.76
N ASP A 28 -1.42 -4.93 -57.00
CA ASP A 28 -1.60 -3.57 -57.46
C ASP A 28 -0.92 -2.62 -56.45
N ALA A 29 -0.17 -1.62 -56.91
CA ALA A 29 0.46 -0.63 -56.01
C ALA A 29 -0.60 0.12 -55.16
N ARG A 30 -1.86 0.03 -55.56
CA ARG A 30 -3.04 0.48 -54.83
C ARG A 30 -3.30 -0.32 -53.54
N ASP A 31 -3.02 -1.63 -53.52
CA ASP A 31 -3.24 -2.50 -52.35
C ASP A 31 -2.17 -2.31 -51.28
N ILE A 32 -0.90 -2.07 -51.66
CA ILE A 32 0.18 -1.78 -50.69
C ILE A 32 -0.05 -0.43 -50.01
N SER A 33 -0.54 0.56 -50.76
CA SER A 33 -0.91 1.88 -50.24
C SER A 33 -2.10 1.81 -49.27
N ALA A 34 -3.09 0.98 -49.59
CA ALA A 34 -4.26 0.74 -48.75
C ALA A 34 -3.91 0.00 -47.45
N VAL A 35 -3.05 -1.03 -47.52
CA VAL A 35 -2.57 -1.75 -46.32
C VAL A 35 -1.65 -0.88 -45.46
N GLN A 36 -0.81 -0.04 -46.05
CA GLN A 36 0.02 0.92 -45.32
C GLN A 36 -0.82 2.02 -44.65
N GLN A 37 -1.86 2.53 -45.32
CA GLN A 37 -2.83 3.46 -44.73
C GLN A 37 -3.70 2.80 -43.66
N GLN A 38 -4.03 1.53 -43.81
CA GLN A 38 -4.77 0.75 -42.81
C GLN A 38 -3.91 0.45 -41.58
N GLN A 39 -2.61 0.17 -41.75
CA GLN A 39 -1.65 0.07 -40.64
C GLN A 39 -1.40 1.41 -39.97
N THR A 40 -1.27 2.51 -40.74
CA THR A 40 -1.07 3.85 -40.17
C THR A 40 -2.31 4.32 -39.40
N SER A 41 -3.51 3.99 -39.88
CA SER A 41 -4.77 4.29 -39.19
C SER A 41 -4.99 3.43 -37.94
N GLN A 42 -4.68 2.13 -37.98
CA GLN A 42 -4.68 1.29 -36.78
C GLN A 42 -3.63 1.74 -35.76
N GLN A 43 -2.43 2.11 -36.20
CA GLN A 43 -1.38 2.62 -35.33
C GLN A 43 -1.74 3.99 -34.74
N SER A 44 -2.43 4.84 -35.50
CA SER A 44 -2.98 6.11 -35.01
C SER A 44 -4.10 5.90 -33.98
N GLN A 45 -4.92 4.86 -34.16
CA GLN A 45 -5.96 4.47 -33.19
C GLN A 45 -5.36 3.96 -31.88
N ILE A 46 -4.35 3.08 -31.95
CA ILE A 46 -3.63 2.59 -30.77
C ILE A 46 -2.90 3.73 -30.05
N MET A 47 -2.32 4.68 -30.80
CA MET A 47 -1.70 5.88 -30.21
C MET A 47 -2.73 6.81 -29.57
N ALA A 48 -3.92 6.95 -30.15
CA ALA A 48 -5.02 7.72 -29.55
C ALA A 48 -5.52 7.07 -28.25
N GLU A 49 -5.64 5.75 -28.22
CA GLU A 49 -6.04 4.98 -27.04
C GLU A 49 -4.98 5.07 -25.92
N LEU A 50 -3.69 5.00 -26.28
CA LEU A 50 -2.59 5.21 -25.34
C LEU A 50 -2.59 6.63 -24.76
N ILE A 51 -2.82 7.65 -25.59
CA ILE A 51 -2.94 9.04 -25.13
C ILE A 51 -4.13 9.20 -24.17
N MET A 52 -5.26 8.57 -24.47
CA MET A 52 -6.41 8.56 -23.55
C MET A 52 -6.07 7.88 -22.23
N GLN A 53 -5.35 6.76 -22.25
CA GLN A 53 -4.92 6.07 -21.04
C GLN A 53 -3.92 6.89 -20.21
N VAL A 54 -2.98 7.57 -20.85
CA VAL A 54 -2.04 8.49 -20.18
C VAL A 54 -2.81 9.65 -19.55
N ASN A 55 -3.78 10.22 -20.24
CA ASN A 55 -4.61 11.29 -19.70
C ASN A 55 -5.45 10.82 -18.49
N GLN A 56 -6.00 9.61 -18.57
CA GLN A 56 -6.73 8.98 -17.47
C GLN A 56 -5.83 8.75 -16.25
N LEU A 57 -4.64 8.19 -16.46
CA LEU A 57 -3.66 7.97 -15.39
C LEU A 57 -3.21 9.29 -14.75
N GLN A 58 -3.01 10.34 -15.55
CA GLN A 58 -2.69 11.66 -15.01
C GLN A 58 -3.84 12.25 -14.19
N GLN A 59 -5.10 12.02 -14.57
CA GLN A 59 -6.25 12.44 -13.78
C GLN A 59 -6.33 11.67 -12.46
N GLU A 60 -6.12 10.37 -12.47
CA GLU A 60 -6.08 9.55 -11.25
C GLU A 60 -4.94 9.96 -10.31
N VAL A 61 -3.74 10.23 -10.83
CA VAL A 61 -2.62 10.72 -10.02
C VAL A 61 -2.96 12.06 -9.37
N ARG A 62 -3.62 12.98 -10.08
CA ARG A 62 -4.09 14.25 -9.50
C ARG A 62 -5.14 14.01 -8.40
N GLN A 63 -6.08 13.09 -8.63
CA GLN A 63 -7.11 12.77 -7.65
C GLN A 63 -6.54 12.10 -6.40
N LEU A 64 -5.59 11.17 -6.57
CA LEU A 64 -4.87 10.51 -5.47
C LEU A 64 -4.06 11.53 -4.67
N ARG A 65 -3.38 12.47 -5.34
CA ARG A 65 -2.66 13.55 -4.67
C ARG A 65 -3.60 14.41 -3.81
N GLY A 66 -4.77 14.77 -4.36
CA GLY A 66 -5.78 15.50 -3.60
C GLY A 66 -6.31 14.71 -2.40
N GLN A 67 -6.50 13.39 -2.53
CA GLN A 67 -6.90 12.54 -1.40
C GLN A 67 -5.82 12.46 -0.32
N VAL A 68 -4.53 12.42 -0.70
CA VAL A 68 -3.41 12.46 0.26
C VAL A 68 -3.40 13.79 1.00
N GLU A 69 -3.51 14.92 0.30
CA GLU A 69 -3.56 16.24 0.92
C GLU A 69 -4.76 16.39 1.88
N GLN A 70 -5.92 15.84 1.50
CA GLN A 70 -7.10 15.82 2.37
C GLN A 70 -6.90 14.93 3.60
N GLN A 71 -6.24 13.78 3.46
CA GLN A 71 -5.92 12.89 4.57
C GLN A 71 -4.91 13.54 5.51
N ASP A 72 -3.85 14.16 4.99
CA ASP A 72 -2.87 14.91 5.78
C ASP A 72 -3.53 16.06 6.54
N TYR A 73 -4.43 16.80 5.89
CA TYR A 73 -5.21 17.83 6.56
C TYR A 73 -6.04 17.25 7.72
N ARG A 74 -6.72 16.11 7.49
CA ARG A 74 -7.56 15.46 8.50
C ARG A 74 -6.74 14.90 9.66
N ILE A 75 -5.56 14.33 9.39
CA ILE A 75 -4.61 13.87 10.41
C ILE A 75 -4.13 15.04 11.26
N ASN A 76 -3.74 16.16 10.62
CA ASN A 76 -3.31 17.37 11.33
C ASN A 76 -4.45 17.97 12.17
N GLN A 77 -5.68 17.97 11.67
CA GLN A 77 -6.88 18.38 12.40
C GLN A 77 -7.13 17.51 13.63
N LEU A 78 -7.13 16.18 13.47
CA LEU A 78 -7.32 15.23 14.58
C LEU A 78 -6.22 15.38 15.64
N THR A 79 -4.97 15.59 15.20
CA THR A 79 -3.83 15.81 16.11
C THR A 79 -3.99 17.11 16.90
N LYS A 80 -4.49 18.19 16.27
CA LYS A 80 -4.78 19.46 16.96
C LYS A 80 -5.91 19.32 17.97
N GLN A 81 -7.03 18.71 17.58
CA GLN A 81 -8.17 18.47 18.46
C GLN A 81 -7.78 17.63 19.68
N GLN A 82 -6.96 16.59 19.46
CA GLN A 82 -6.42 15.77 20.55
C GLN A 82 -5.56 16.61 21.50
N ARG A 83 -4.68 17.48 20.99
CA ARG A 83 -3.83 18.34 21.83
C ARG A 83 -4.65 19.33 22.67
N GLU A 84 -5.68 19.93 22.09
CA GLU A 84 -6.57 20.84 22.81
C GLU A 84 -7.31 20.11 23.94
N LEU A 85 -7.78 18.88 23.68
CA LEU A 85 -8.39 18.03 24.71
C LEU A 85 -7.40 17.68 25.83
N TYR A 86 -6.14 17.42 25.53
CA TYR A 86 -5.09 17.19 26.53
C TYR A 86 -4.83 18.42 27.41
N LEU A 87 -4.80 19.62 26.82
CA LEU A 87 -4.59 20.86 27.56
C LEU A 87 -5.78 21.21 28.46
N ASP A 88 -7.01 20.93 28.01
CA ASP A 88 -8.21 21.09 28.84
C ASP A 88 -8.21 20.11 30.03
N LEU A 89 -7.84 18.85 29.79
CA LEU A 89 -7.75 17.85 30.85
C LEU A 89 -6.71 18.22 31.92
N ASP A 90 -5.52 18.69 31.52
CA ASP A 90 -4.49 19.14 32.45
C ASP A 90 -4.93 20.37 33.26
N ARG A 91 -5.63 21.31 32.62
CA ARG A 91 -6.21 22.48 33.30
C ARG A 91 -7.25 22.09 34.34
N ARG A 92 -8.07 21.07 34.07
CA ARG A 92 -9.06 20.53 35.03
C ARG A 92 -8.42 19.74 36.15
N LEU A 93 -7.33 19.02 35.88
CA LEU A 93 -6.56 18.29 36.89
C LEU A 93 -5.76 19.23 37.81
N GLN A 94 -5.18 20.30 37.27
CA GLN A 94 -4.52 21.35 38.06
C GLN A 94 -5.53 22.27 38.78
N GLY A 95 -6.73 22.44 38.22
CA GLY A 95 -7.84 23.18 38.85
C GLY A 95 -8.64 22.36 39.88
N GLY A 96 -8.34 21.07 40.04
CA GLY A 96 -9.09 20.12 40.88
C GLY A 96 -8.73 20.14 42.37
N ALA A 97 -8.44 21.31 42.95
CA ALA A 97 -8.18 21.45 44.38
C ALA A 97 -8.74 22.74 44.98
N THR A 98 -9.94 23.16 44.58
CA THR A 98 -10.85 23.91 45.46
C THR A 98 -12.27 23.71 44.96
N LEU A 99 -13.09 22.98 45.72
CA LEU A 99 -14.54 23.15 45.85
C LEU A 99 -15.00 22.13 46.91
N SER A 100 -15.08 22.60 48.15
CA SER A 100 -15.87 21.99 49.21
C SER A 100 -17.32 22.41 49.01
N THR A 101 -18.29 21.48 49.03
CA THR A 101 -19.50 21.49 49.88
C THR A 101 -20.46 20.33 49.51
N SER A 102 -20.66 19.44 50.50
CA SER A 102 -21.81 18.62 50.93
C SER A 102 -22.59 17.62 50.05
N GLU A 103 -22.71 16.40 50.64
CA GLU A 103 -23.87 15.48 50.79
C GLU A 103 -24.48 14.82 49.53
N THR A 104 -25.01 13.59 49.48
CA THR A 104 -24.96 12.30 50.22
C THR A 104 -25.70 11.30 49.30
N GLU A 105 -25.19 10.07 49.22
CA GLU A 105 -25.86 8.80 48.86
C GLU A 105 -26.27 8.39 47.41
N GLU A 106 -25.84 7.15 47.12
CA GLU A 106 -26.42 6.09 46.26
C GLU A 106 -26.42 6.23 44.72
N LEU A 107 -25.49 5.52 44.06
CA LEU A 107 -25.75 4.28 43.30
C LEU A 107 -24.52 3.88 42.46
N SER A 108 -24.02 2.69 42.76
CA SER A 108 -23.34 1.71 41.91
C SER A 108 -22.88 2.07 40.49
N SER A 109 -21.62 1.67 40.23
CA SER A 109 -20.98 1.37 38.94
C SER A 109 -20.36 2.56 38.21
N ASP A 110 -19.06 2.80 38.40
CA ASP A 110 -18.08 2.82 37.29
C ASP A 110 -16.67 3.12 37.85
N ASN A 111 -15.88 2.09 38.19
CA ASN A 111 -14.45 2.26 38.48
C ASN A 111 -13.57 1.47 37.49
N ALA A 112 -14.10 1.17 36.29
CA ALA A 112 -13.32 0.56 35.21
C ALA A 112 -12.81 1.59 34.18
N ASN A 113 -13.36 2.80 34.17
CA ASN A 113 -13.13 3.76 33.09
C ASN A 113 -11.87 4.64 33.27
N THR A 114 -11.40 4.86 34.50
CA THR A 114 -10.21 5.71 34.75
C THR A 114 -8.89 5.01 34.39
N SER A 115 -8.81 3.68 34.56
CA SER A 115 -7.63 2.88 34.22
C SER A 115 -7.49 2.66 32.70
N ASN A 116 -8.62 2.40 32.01
CA ASN A 116 -8.65 2.19 30.56
C ASN A 116 -8.32 3.46 29.77
N ASN A 117 -8.80 4.63 30.22
CA ASN A 117 -8.46 5.90 29.58
C ASN A 117 -6.97 6.25 29.74
N GLY A 118 -6.37 5.99 30.91
CA GLY A 118 -4.93 6.18 31.11
C GLY A 118 -4.07 5.24 30.27
N ALA A 119 -4.47 3.97 30.14
CA ALA A 119 -3.78 2.99 29.29
C ALA A 119 -3.89 3.34 27.80
N SER A 120 -5.09 3.70 27.33
CA SER A 120 -5.31 4.10 25.94
C SER A 120 -4.58 5.40 25.59
N ASN A 121 -4.50 6.37 26.51
CA ASN A 121 -3.70 7.58 26.32
C ASN A 121 -2.20 7.28 26.18
N ARG A 122 -1.65 6.38 27.00
CA ARG A 122 -0.23 5.97 26.88
C ARG A 122 0.04 5.19 25.59
N ALA A 123 -0.88 4.31 25.19
CA ALA A 123 -0.82 3.63 23.91
C ALA A 123 -0.77 4.67 22.78
N GLN A 124 -1.73 5.60 22.73
CA GLN A 124 -1.78 6.64 21.72
C GLN A 124 -0.47 7.45 21.64
N GLN A 125 0.11 7.83 22.78
CA GLN A 125 1.40 8.54 22.82
C GLN A 125 2.54 7.69 22.27
N ALA A 126 2.65 6.42 22.68
CA ALA A 126 3.66 5.49 22.18
C ALA A 126 3.53 5.26 20.67
N TYR A 127 2.30 5.11 20.17
CA TYR A 127 2.03 5.00 18.74
C TYR A 127 2.44 6.26 17.99
N ASN A 128 2.06 7.44 18.49
CA ASN A 128 2.41 8.72 17.86
C ASN A 128 3.92 8.90 17.78
N GLN A 129 4.66 8.55 18.83
CA GLN A 129 6.12 8.59 18.83
C GLN A 129 6.73 7.66 17.78
N ALA A 130 6.25 6.41 17.71
CA ALA A 130 6.70 5.45 16.69
C ALA A 130 6.38 5.96 15.26
N PHE A 131 5.21 6.56 15.06
CA PHE A 131 4.77 7.12 13.79
C PHE A 131 5.56 8.38 13.39
N THR A 132 5.93 9.25 14.34
CA THR A 132 6.84 10.37 14.08
C THR A 132 8.20 9.88 13.58
N LEU A 133 8.78 8.86 14.23
CA LEU A 133 10.04 8.25 13.78
C LEU A 133 9.92 7.67 12.35
N PHE A 134 8.77 7.05 12.05
CA PHE A 134 8.48 6.54 10.71
C PHE A 134 8.45 7.67 9.66
N ASN A 135 7.76 8.77 9.94
CA ASN A 135 7.66 9.93 9.04
C ASN A 135 8.99 10.67 8.86
N GLU A 136 9.83 10.69 9.90
CA GLU A 136 11.20 11.21 9.85
C GLU A 136 12.19 10.25 9.16
N GLN A 137 11.70 9.13 8.60
CA GLN A 137 12.50 8.09 7.93
C GLN A 137 13.55 7.43 8.84
N LYS A 138 13.39 7.54 10.16
CA LYS A 138 14.21 6.88 11.17
C LYS A 138 13.73 5.44 11.36
N TYR A 139 13.81 4.66 10.28
CA TYR A 139 13.18 3.33 10.19
C TYR A 139 13.66 2.32 11.25
N PRO A 140 14.96 2.25 11.63
CA PRO A 140 15.39 1.36 12.71
C PRO A 140 14.75 1.72 14.05
N GLN A 141 14.68 3.02 14.38
CA GLN A 141 14.04 3.48 15.62
C GLN A 141 12.52 3.26 15.58
N ALA A 142 11.89 3.54 14.44
CA ALA A 142 10.45 3.31 14.23
C ALA A 142 10.11 1.82 14.39
N LYS A 143 10.91 0.91 13.80
CA LYS A 143 10.74 -0.55 13.93
C LYS A 143 10.81 -0.98 15.40
N SER A 144 11.81 -0.48 16.14
CA SER A 144 11.92 -0.72 17.59
C SER A 144 10.70 -0.21 18.36
N ALA A 145 10.28 1.02 18.10
CA ALA A 145 9.13 1.64 18.78
C ALA A 145 7.81 0.92 18.49
N PHE A 146 7.54 0.53 17.24
CA PHE A 146 6.35 -0.26 16.91
C PHE A 146 6.40 -1.68 17.50
N LYS A 147 7.59 -2.31 17.57
CA LYS A 147 7.77 -3.59 18.24
C LYS A 147 7.43 -3.50 19.73
N THR A 148 7.89 -2.45 20.41
CA THR A 148 7.49 -2.17 21.80
C THR A 148 5.98 -1.94 21.90
N PHE A 149 5.40 -1.14 21.00
CA PHE A 149 3.96 -0.86 21.01
C PHE A 149 3.11 -2.13 20.94
N VAL A 150 3.38 -3.02 19.99
CA VAL A 150 2.57 -4.26 19.83
C VAL A 150 2.77 -5.24 20.98
N SER A 151 3.88 -5.14 21.71
CA SER A 151 4.15 -5.92 22.92
C SER A 151 3.41 -5.36 24.14
N ASP A 152 3.45 -4.04 24.34
CA ASP A 152 2.94 -3.38 25.55
C ASP A 152 1.43 -3.12 25.46
N TYR A 153 0.91 -2.93 24.25
CA TYR A 153 -0.49 -2.57 23.99
C TYR A 153 -1.18 -3.53 22.98
N PRO A 154 -1.12 -4.86 23.16
CA PRO A 154 -1.57 -5.83 22.15
C PRO A 154 -3.08 -5.82 21.89
N LYS A 155 -3.88 -5.23 22.80
CA LYS A 155 -5.34 -5.14 22.70
C LYS A 155 -5.84 -3.73 22.36
N ASP A 156 -4.94 -2.76 22.23
CA ASP A 156 -5.32 -1.40 21.91
C ASP A 156 -5.86 -1.29 20.47
N SER A 157 -6.76 -0.35 20.22
CA SER A 157 -7.35 -0.14 18.89
C SER A 157 -6.32 0.21 17.81
N LEU A 158 -5.16 0.73 18.18
CA LEU A 158 -4.05 1.03 17.27
C LEU A 158 -3.13 -0.16 17.01
N ALA A 159 -3.27 -1.28 17.73
CA ALA A 159 -2.39 -2.44 17.59
C ALA A 159 -2.44 -3.05 16.19
N SER A 160 -3.61 -3.10 15.53
CA SER A 160 -3.69 -3.54 14.13
C SER A 160 -2.88 -2.64 13.19
N ASN A 161 -2.88 -1.33 13.41
CA ASN A 161 -2.12 -0.38 12.61
C ASN A 161 -0.62 -0.49 12.88
N ALA A 162 -0.24 -0.68 14.15
CA ALA A 162 1.15 -0.88 14.55
C ALA A 162 1.74 -2.17 13.97
N HIS A 163 1.00 -3.29 14.01
CA HIS A 163 1.39 -4.52 13.33
C HIS A 163 1.55 -4.31 11.82
N TYR A 164 0.61 -3.62 11.17
CA TYR A 164 0.71 -3.32 9.74
C TYR A 164 1.96 -2.48 9.40
N LEU A 165 2.24 -1.41 10.15
CA LEU A 165 3.43 -0.57 9.95
C LEU A 165 4.73 -1.32 10.24
N LEU A 166 4.76 -2.12 11.31
CA LEU A 166 5.91 -2.97 11.63
C LEU A 166 6.17 -4.01 10.53
N GLY A 167 5.12 -4.63 10.00
CA GLY A 167 5.22 -5.53 8.85
C GLY A 167 5.76 -4.86 7.59
N GLN A 168 5.36 -3.61 7.31
CA GLN A 168 5.91 -2.84 6.20
C GLN A 168 7.39 -2.50 6.38
N LEU A 169 7.82 -2.20 7.61
CA LEU A 169 9.23 -1.95 7.92
C LEU A 169 10.08 -3.22 7.70
N HIS A 170 9.61 -4.37 8.20
CA HIS A 170 10.24 -5.66 7.92
C HIS A 170 10.27 -5.98 6.42
N PHE A 171 9.17 -5.73 5.71
CA PHE A 171 9.08 -5.93 4.27
C PHE A 171 10.11 -5.09 3.50
N SER A 172 10.27 -3.81 3.86
CA SER A 172 11.25 -2.90 3.26
C SER A 172 12.69 -3.41 3.44
N ASP A 173 12.98 -4.01 4.60
CA ASP A 173 14.29 -4.57 4.92
C ASP A 173 14.47 -6.00 4.38
N LYS A 174 13.50 -6.51 3.61
CA LYS A 174 13.46 -7.89 3.06
C LYS A 174 13.43 -8.98 4.12
N GLU A 175 13.07 -8.64 5.36
CA GLU A 175 12.81 -9.54 6.48
C GLU A 175 11.42 -10.15 6.31
N TYR A 176 11.27 -10.98 5.27
CA TYR A 176 9.95 -11.44 4.83
C TYR A 176 9.26 -12.37 5.82
N ALA A 177 10.00 -13.15 6.61
CA ALA A 177 9.42 -14.02 7.62
C ALA A 177 8.76 -13.20 8.74
N GLU A 178 9.45 -12.16 9.19
CA GLU A 178 8.97 -11.22 10.18
C GLU A 178 7.79 -10.41 9.65
N ALA A 179 7.88 -9.91 8.41
CA ALA A 179 6.79 -9.21 7.75
C ALA A 179 5.52 -10.07 7.67
N GLU A 180 5.66 -11.35 7.30
CA GLU A 180 4.56 -12.31 7.25
C GLU A 180 3.86 -12.41 8.60
N ASN A 181 4.62 -12.61 9.68
CA ASN A 181 4.09 -12.73 11.03
C ASN A 181 3.30 -11.49 11.45
N GLN A 182 3.80 -10.28 11.13
CA GLN A 182 3.11 -9.04 11.47
C GLN A 182 1.81 -8.85 10.68
N PHE A 183 1.80 -9.11 9.38
CA PHE A 183 0.58 -9.00 8.59
C PHE A 183 -0.46 -10.07 8.96
N LYS A 184 0.00 -11.28 9.29
CA LYS A 184 -0.85 -12.36 9.79
C LYS A 184 -1.49 -12.00 11.13
N ALA A 185 -0.74 -11.35 12.03
CA ALA A 185 -1.29 -10.88 13.31
C ALA A 185 -2.48 -9.91 13.12
N VAL A 186 -2.43 -9.01 12.13
CA VAL A 186 -3.57 -8.12 11.80
C VAL A 186 -4.82 -8.93 11.45
N TYR A 187 -4.67 -9.94 10.60
CA TYR A 187 -5.78 -10.77 10.15
C TYR A 187 -6.37 -11.66 11.26
N GLU A 188 -5.50 -12.27 12.07
CA GLU A 188 -5.90 -13.28 13.06
C GLU A 188 -6.37 -12.67 14.39
N GLN A 189 -5.77 -11.55 14.81
CA GLN A 189 -6.02 -10.97 16.14
C GLN A 189 -7.00 -9.79 16.10
N PHE A 190 -7.18 -9.16 14.95
CA PHE A 190 -8.02 -7.97 14.80
C PHE A 190 -9.08 -8.17 13.71
N PRO A 191 -10.08 -9.05 13.93
CA PRO A 191 -11.02 -9.45 12.88
C PRO A 191 -11.84 -8.30 12.31
N ASP A 192 -12.12 -7.25 13.10
CA ASP A 192 -13.00 -6.12 12.77
C ASP A 192 -12.25 -4.83 12.35
N THR A 193 -10.93 -4.91 12.11
CA THR A 193 -10.14 -3.74 11.74
C THR A 193 -10.31 -3.35 10.26
N SER A 194 -10.34 -2.04 9.99
CA SER A 194 -10.45 -1.50 8.64
C SER A 194 -9.18 -1.68 7.79
N ILE A 195 -8.04 -2.01 8.40
CA ILE A 195 -6.76 -2.22 7.70
C ILE A 195 -6.55 -3.67 7.23
N LYS A 196 -7.51 -4.56 7.54
CA LYS A 196 -7.40 -6.00 7.30
C LYS A 196 -7.19 -6.37 5.83
N ASP A 197 -7.89 -5.70 4.93
CA ASP A 197 -7.78 -5.95 3.49
C ASP A 197 -6.38 -5.63 2.95
N LYS A 198 -5.80 -4.49 3.37
CA LYS A 198 -4.42 -4.09 3.05
C LYS A 198 -3.40 -5.05 3.63
N ALA A 199 -3.58 -5.44 4.89
CA ALA A 199 -2.69 -6.39 5.56
C ALA A 199 -2.69 -7.76 4.88
N MET A 200 -3.86 -8.28 4.50
CA MET A 200 -3.96 -9.56 3.80
C MET A 200 -3.38 -9.50 2.37
N LEU A 201 -3.53 -8.38 1.66
CA LEU A 201 -2.85 -8.21 0.37
C LEU A 201 -1.32 -8.24 0.56
N LYS A 202 -0.81 -7.53 1.58
CA LYS A 202 0.62 -7.52 1.90
C LYS A 202 1.12 -8.90 2.32
N LEU A 203 0.32 -9.66 3.07
CA LEU A 203 0.61 -11.04 3.42
C LEU A 203 0.82 -11.91 2.17
N ALA A 204 -0.10 -11.84 1.20
CA ALA A 204 0.03 -12.59 -0.05
C ALA A 204 1.30 -12.20 -0.85
N GLN A 205 1.60 -10.90 -0.91
CA GLN A 205 2.82 -10.39 -1.56
C GLN A 205 4.10 -10.90 -0.88
N VAL A 206 4.12 -10.91 0.45
CA VAL A 206 5.24 -11.46 1.23
C VAL A 206 5.42 -12.94 0.98
N GLN A 207 4.33 -13.73 1.00
CA GLN A 207 4.38 -15.16 0.72
C GLN A 207 4.94 -15.47 -0.67
N GLU A 208 4.55 -14.67 -1.67
CA GLU A 208 5.09 -14.76 -3.02
C GLU A 208 6.60 -14.48 -3.07
N LEU A 209 7.06 -13.41 -2.39
CA LEU A 209 8.49 -13.06 -2.33
C LEU A 209 9.33 -14.09 -1.55
N LYS A 210 8.71 -14.80 -0.60
CA LYS A 210 9.33 -15.94 0.09
C LYS A 210 9.42 -17.19 -0.79
N GLY A 211 8.74 -17.22 -1.93
CA GLY A 211 8.65 -18.37 -2.81
C GLY A 211 7.51 -19.34 -2.49
N ASP A 212 6.69 -19.06 -1.47
CA ASP A 212 5.51 -19.86 -1.15
C ASP A 212 4.32 -19.47 -2.04
N LYS A 213 4.41 -19.87 -3.31
CA LYS A 213 3.40 -19.56 -4.33
C LYS A 213 2.03 -20.15 -3.99
N ALA A 214 2.00 -21.30 -3.32
CA ALA A 214 0.75 -21.96 -2.93
C ALA A 214 0.02 -21.14 -1.86
N ALA A 215 0.72 -20.73 -0.80
CA ALA A 215 0.15 -19.86 0.23
C ALA A 215 -0.25 -18.51 -0.36
N ALA A 216 0.60 -17.89 -1.19
CA ALA A 216 0.30 -16.61 -1.82
C ALA A 216 -1.00 -16.67 -2.65
N LYS A 217 -1.16 -17.70 -3.50
CA LYS A 217 -2.36 -17.91 -4.30
C LYS A 217 -3.61 -18.06 -3.43
N ALA A 218 -3.52 -18.86 -2.36
CA ALA A 218 -4.63 -19.04 -1.41
C ALA A 218 -5.02 -17.71 -0.73
N THR A 219 -4.03 -16.92 -0.29
CA THR A 219 -4.28 -15.62 0.35
C THR A 219 -4.87 -14.61 -0.64
N TYR A 220 -4.37 -14.51 -1.88
CA TYR A 220 -4.98 -13.64 -2.90
C TYR A 220 -6.44 -14.04 -3.20
N GLN A 221 -6.76 -15.35 -3.24
CA GLN A 221 -8.14 -15.82 -3.39
C GLN A 221 -9.02 -15.36 -2.23
N GLN A 222 -8.52 -15.45 -1.00
CA GLN A 222 -9.24 -14.94 0.16
C GLN A 222 -9.46 -13.42 0.08
N VAL A 223 -8.43 -12.64 -0.27
CA VAL A 223 -8.53 -11.18 -0.38
C VAL A 223 -9.56 -10.77 -1.43
N SER A 224 -9.52 -11.37 -2.62
CA SER A 224 -10.50 -11.07 -3.69
C SER A 224 -11.93 -11.46 -3.31
N LYS A 225 -12.12 -12.55 -2.55
CA LYS A 225 -13.44 -13.03 -2.10
C LYS A 225 -14.00 -12.21 -0.94
N LEU A 226 -13.18 -11.87 0.04
CA LEU A 226 -13.61 -11.18 1.27
C LEU A 226 -13.72 -9.66 1.08
N PHE A 227 -12.91 -9.08 0.18
CA PHE A 227 -12.85 -7.63 -0.03
C PHE A 227 -13.05 -7.22 -1.50
N PRO A 228 -14.06 -7.75 -2.23
CA PRO A 228 -14.16 -7.59 -3.68
C PRO A 228 -14.27 -6.13 -4.14
N ASN A 229 -14.82 -5.25 -3.30
CA ASN A 229 -15.04 -3.84 -3.61
C ASN A 229 -13.88 -2.92 -3.17
N THR A 230 -12.86 -3.44 -2.50
CA THR A 230 -11.69 -2.64 -2.08
C THR A 230 -10.59 -2.69 -3.13
N THR A 231 -9.65 -1.74 -3.06
CA THR A 231 -8.46 -1.76 -3.91
C THR A 231 -7.67 -3.05 -3.71
N ALA A 232 -7.59 -3.56 -2.47
CA ALA A 232 -6.90 -4.81 -2.18
C ALA A 232 -7.53 -6.01 -2.88
N GLY A 233 -8.87 -6.14 -2.86
CA GLY A 233 -9.57 -7.21 -3.57
C GLY A 233 -9.37 -7.16 -5.08
N ARG A 234 -9.44 -5.98 -5.69
CA ARG A 234 -9.19 -5.81 -7.13
C ARG A 234 -7.75 -6.18 -7.51
N LEU A 235 -6.76 -5.73 -6.73
CA LEU A 235 -5.35 -6.09 -6.96
C LEU A 235 -5.10 -7.59 -6.80
N ALA A 236 -5.70 -8.21 -5.78
CA ALA A 236 -5.60 -9.66 -5.58
C ALA A 236 -6.21 -10.44 -6.74
N LYS A 237 -7.38 -10.01 -7.25
CA LYS A 237 -8.00 -10.62 -8.44
C LYS A 237 -7.11 -10.49 -9.67
N ALA A 238 -6.62 -9.27 -9.96
CA ALA A 238 -5.72 -9.05 -11.09
C ALA A 238 -4.46 -9.91 -11.00
N LYS A 239 -3.90 -10.09 -9.78
CA LYS A 239 -2.74 -10.94 -9.57
C LYS A 239 -3.04 -12.42 -9.84
N LEU A 240 -4.20 -12.93 -9.41
CA LEU A 240 -4.61 -14.32 -9.66
C LEU A 240 -4.74 -14.66 -11.14
N ASP A 241 -5.16 -13.69 -11.96
CA ASP A 241 -5.29 -13.87 -13.41
C ASP A 241 -3.90 -14.02 -14.10
N THR A 242 -2.80 -13.71 -13.38
CA THR A 242 -1.41 -13.79 -13.88
C THR A 242 -0.58 -14.93 -13.27
N LEU A 243 -1.11 -15.66 -12.28
CA LEU A 243 -0.43 -16.73 -11.53
C LEU A 243 -0.65 -18.12 -12.13
#